data_AF-G3PT36-F1
#
_entry.id   AF-G3PT36-F1
#
_cell.length_a   1.000
_cell.length_b   1.000
_cell.length_c   1.000
_cell.angle_alpha   90.00
_cell.angle_beta   90.00
_cell.angle_gamma   90.00
#
_symmetry.space_group_name_H-M   'P 1'
#
loop_
_entity.id
_entity.type
_entity.pdbx_description
1 polymer ?
#
loop_
_entity_poly.entity_id
_entity_poly.type
_entity_poly.pdbx_seq_one_letter_code
_entity_poly.pdbx_strand_id
1 'polypeptide(L)'
;MECVLKKFGSYENFEEVTGGSVLPKSQVWAAVRKYLQKEGCVGEVVVRLSDELLSQAVMVVESCRPTLTINLAGARQHWLEGMLRHEIGTHYLRGVNNNLQPWATAEGRKRFGLKPANPTEEGLASLHSVLLRRQPYLWRAALLYYTVYHATSMSFSRLFGHIARFVQDPDVRWEYCLRAKRGQTDTSRPGCFSKDQVYLDGILRILRHRRNIDFKMLTSLGKLETRCRRKRRVPPLM
;
A
#
# COMPACT_ATOMS: atom_id res chain seq x y z
N MET A 1 -14.82 10.77 -3.07
CA MET A 1 -15.03 9.77 -4.14
C MET A 1 -15.94 10.33 -5.21
N GLU A 2 -17.08 10.92 -4.87
CA GLU A 2 -17.98 11.62 -5.82
C GLU A 2 -17.28 12.59 -6.79
N CYS A 3 -16.34 13.42 -6.32
CA CYS A 3 -15.62 14.33 -7.23
C CYS A 3 -14.79 13.59 -8.29
N VAL A 4 -14.24 12.43 -7.94
CA VAL A 4 -13.44 11.62 -8.86
C VAL A 4 -14.38 10.82 -9.77
N LEU A 5 -15.50 10.32 -9.24
CA LEU A 5 -16.57 9.71 -10.03
C LEU A 5 -17.14 10.68 -11.07
N LYS A 6 -17.43 11.94 -10.72
CA LYS A 6 -17.90 12.96 -11.66
C LYS A 6 -16.89 13.23 -12.79
N LYS A 7 -15.60 13.08 -12.52
CA LYS A 7 -14.52 13.35 -13.48
C LYS A 7 -14.24 12.18 -14.42
N PHE A 8 -14.31 10.95 -13.94
CA PHE A 8 -13.94 9.75 -14.71
C PHE A 8 -15.14 8.84 -15.03
N GLY A 9 -16.33 9.07 -14.47
CA GLY A 9 -17.52 8.25 -14.71
C GLY A 9 -17.53 6.90 -13.97
N SER A 10 -16.41 6.18 -13.96
CA SER A 10 -16.25 4.89 -13.25
C SER A 10 -14.84 4.71 -12.70
N TYR A 11 -14.66 3.70 -11.84
CA TYR A 11 -13.34 3.32 -11.33
C TYR A 11 -12.43 2.78 -12.44
N GLU A 12 -12.97 2.01 -13.38
CA GLU A 12 -12.22 1.40 -14.49
C GLU A 12 -11.65 2.48 -15.41
N ASN A 13 -12.46 3.46 -15.79
CA ASN A 13 -11.98 4.58 -16.61
C ASN A 13 -10.94 5.43 -15.84
N PHE A 14 -11.05 5.54 -14.52
CA PHE A 14 -10.00 6.15 -13.71
C PHE A 14 -8.68 5.35 -13.78
N GLU A 15 -8.74 4.03 -13.69
CA GLU A 15 -7.54 3.18 -13.81
C GLU A 15 -6.91 3.28 -15.20
N GLU A 16 -7.73 3.27 -16.25
CA GLU A 16 -7.27 3.37 -17.64
C GLU A 16 -6.61 4.73 -17.90
N VAL A 17 -7.31 5.82 -17.59
CA VAL A 17 -6.82 7.19 -17.86
C VAL A 17 -5.60 7.55 -17.02
N THR A 18 -5.53 7.10 -15.76
CA THR A 18 -4.43 7.50 -14.87
C THR A 18 -3.32 6.46 -14.76
N GLY A 19 -3.60 5.20 -15.07
CA GLY A 19 -2.66 4.07 -15.03
C GLY A 19 -2.09 3.70 -16.38
N GLY A 20 -2.78 4.00 -17.48
CA GLY A 20 -2.41 3.55 -18.81
C GLY A 20 -2.67 2.06 -19.01
N SER A 21 -2.11 1.52 -20.09
CA SER A 21 -2.26 0.11 -20.44
C SER A 21 -1.55 -0.81 -19.44
N VAL A 22 -2.08 -2.03 -19.31
CA VAL A 22 -1.39 -3.13 -18.62
C VAL A 22 -0.11 -3.46 -19.39
N LEU A 23 1.00 -3.64 -18.67
CA LEU A 23 2.31 -3.86 -19.26
C LEU A 23 2.56 -5.36 -19.52
N PRO A 24 3.22 -5.73 -20.63
CA PRO A 24 3.68 -7.09 -20.83
C PRO A 24 4.78 -7.46 -19.83
N LYS A 25 4.89 -8.75 -19.49
CA LYS A 25 5.86 -9.29 -18.50
C LYS A 25 7.29 -8.76 -18.71
N SER A 26 7.74 -8.66 -19.96
CA SER A 26 9.09 -8.16 -20.31
C SER A 26 9.32 -6.71 -19.88
N GLN A 27 8.32 -5.84 -20.03
CA GLN A 27 8.39 -4.44 -19.62
C GLN A 27 8.33 -4.29 -18.10
N VAL A 28 7.51 -5.12 -17.42
CA VAL A 28 7.50 -5.17 -15.95
C VAL A 28 8.88 -5.55 -15.42
N TRP A 29 9.48 -6.61 -15.96
CA TRP A 29 10.84 -7.03 -15.61
C TRP A 29 11.90 -5.94 -15.83
N ALA A 30 11.84 -5.26 -16.98
CA ALA A 30 12.78 -4.18 -17.29
C ALA A 30 12.64 -3.01 -16.30
N ALA A 31 11.41 -2.61 -15.98
CA ALA A 31 11.14 -1.55 -15.01
C ALA A 31 11.61 -1.91 -13.59
N VAL A 32 11.35 -3.14 -13.14
CA VAL A 32 11.82 -3.63 -11.83
C VAL A 32 13.34 -3.62 -11.75
N ARG A 33 14.03 -4.17 -12.77
CA ARG A 33 15.50 -4.16 -12.81
C ARG A 33 16.07 -2.74 -12.75
N LYS A 34 15.52 -1.83 -13.56
CA LYS A 34 15.91 -0.41 -13.56
C LYS A 34 15.71 0.23 -12.18
N TYR A 35 14.60 -0.08 -11.50
CA TYR A 35 14.32 0.45 -10.18
C TYR A 35 15.28 -0.11 -9.12
N LEU A 36 15.54 -1.42 -9.10
CA LEU A 36 16.51 -2.04 -8.19
C LEU A 36 17.93 -1.48 -8.39
N GLN A 37 18.34 -1.27 -9.65
CA GLN A 37 19.63 -0.65 -9.96
C GLN A 37 19.71 0.79 -9.43
N LYS A 38 18.65 1.58 -9.60
CA LYS A 38 18.56 2.94 -9.10
C LYS A 38 18.66 3.01 -7.57
N GLU A 39 18.01 2.10 -6.86
CA GLU A 39 18.03 2.04 -5.40
C GLU A 39 19.25 1.27 -4.84
N GLY A 40 20.11 0.73 -5.71
CA GLY A 40 21.35 0.05 -5.31
C GLY A 40 21.18 -1.34 -4.69
N CYS A 41 20.03 -2.00 -4.85
CA CYS A 41 19.69 -3.27 -4.19
C CYS A 41 19.50 -4.44 -5.16
N VAL A 42 20.24 -4.44 -6.28
CA VAL A 42 20.23 -5.53 -7.25
C VAL A 42 20.74 -6.82 -6.61
N GLY A 43 19.99 -7.91 -6.74
CA GLY A 43 20.34 -9.21 -6.17
C GLY A 43 19.90 -9.42 -4.72
N GLU A 44 19.44 -8.37 -4.03
CA GLU A 44 18.95 -8.47 -2.65
C GLU A 44 17.47 -8.84 -2.55
N VAL A 45 16.68 -8.47 -3.57
CA VAL A 45 15.24 -8.73 -3.63
C VAL A 45 14.94 -9.76 -4.72
N VAL A 46 14.31 -10.87 -4.34
CA VAL A 46 13.75 -11.85 -5.27
C VAL A 46 12.44 -11.29 -5.83
N VAL A 47 12.26 -11.36 -7.14
CA VAL A 47 11.05 -10.83 -7.81
C VAL A 47 10.25 -11.99 -8.39
N ARG A 48 8.94 -11.97 -8.19
CA ARG A 48 7.99 -12.91 -8.77
C ARG A 48 6.83 -12.15 -9.42
N LEU A 49 6.34 -12.68 -10.53
CA LEU A 49 5.14 -12.18 -11.19
C LEU A 49 4.04 -13.22 -11.01
N SER A 50 2.84 -12.78 -10.66
CA SER A 50 1.69 -13.64 -10.38
C SER A 50 0.43 -13.04 -10.97
N ASP A 51 -0.52 -13.90 -11.33
CA ASP A 51 -1.88 -13.52 -11.74
C ASP A 51 -2.91 -13.79 -10.61
N GLU A 52 -2.48 -14.35 -9.47
CA GLU A 52 -3.35 -14.85 -8.39
C GLU A 52 -3.35 -13.94 -7.15
N LEU A 53 -2.52 -12.90 -7.14
CA LEU A 53 -2.34 -12.05 -5.98
C LEU A 53 -3.52 -11.08 -5.82
N LEU A 54 -4.25 -11.14 -4.70
CA LEU A 54 -5.36 -10.21 -4.40
C LEU A 54 -4.93 -8.74 -4.22
N SER A 55 -3.65 -8.46 -3.97
CA SER A 55 -3.08 -7.11 -3.93
C SER A 55 -2.33 -6.82 -5.23
N GLN A 56 -2.07 -5.54 -5.50
CA GLN A 56 -1.29 -5.15 -6.68
C GLN A 56 0.16 -5.63 -6.60
N ALA A 57 0.73 -5.65 -5.40
CA ALA A 57 1.99 -6.29 -5.09
C ALA A 57 2.05 -6.64 -3.60
N VAL A 58 3.10 -7.36 -3.20
CA VAL A 58 3.43 -7.59 -1.79
C VAL A 58 4.94 -7.80 -1.64
N MET A 59 5.52 -7.16 -0.62
CA MET A 59 6.87 -7.42 -0.12
C MET A 59 6.80 -8.30 1.14
N VAL A 60 7.39 -9.48 1.08
CA VAL A 60 7.51 -10.42 2.22
C VAL A 60 8.95 -10.90 2.39
N VAL A 61 9.28 -11.46 3.54
CA VAL A 61 10.54 -12.20 3.74
C VAL A 61 10.20 -13.69 3.71
N GLU A 62 10.67 -14.39 2.68
CA GLU A 62 10.50 -15.84 2.53
C GLU A 62 11.87 -16.51 2.62
N SER A 63 12.02 -17.49 3.52
CA SER A 63 13.29 -18.22 3.69
C SER A 63 14.51 -17.29 3.83
N CYS A 64 14.35 -16.25 4.67
CA CYS A 64 15.35 -15.18 4.90
C CYS A 64 15.68 -14.30 3.69
N ARG A 65 14.90 -14.37 2.59
CA ARG A 65 15.08 -13.53 1.40
C ARG A 65 13.89 -12.58 1.21
N PRO A 66 14.15 -11.27 1.08
CA PRO A 66 13.14 -10.31 0.64
C PRO A 66 12.59 -10.72 -0.73
N THR A 67 11.28 -10.91 -0.81
CA THR A 67 10.58 -11.36 -2.02
C THR A 67 9.46 -10.39 -2.35
N LEU A 68 9.57 -9.77 -3.52
CA LEU A 68 8.55 -8.93 -4.14
C LEU A 68 7.72 -9.78 -5.10
N THR A 69 6.42 -9.92 -4.83
CA THR A 69 5.47 -10.51 -5.78
C THR A 69 4.58 -9.42 -6.36
N ILE A 70 4.52 -9.31 -7.69
CA ILE A 70 3.72 -8.32 -8.41
C ILE A 70 2.55 -9.01 -9.11
N ASN A 71 1.34 -8.45 -8.96
CA ASN A 71 0.19 -8.83 -9.76
C ASN A 71 0.30 -8.19 -11.16
N LEU A 72 0.31 -9.01 -12.21
CA LEU A 72 0.41 -8.55 -13.58
C LEU A 72 -0.81 -7.74 -14.04
N ALA A 73 -2.02 -8.09 -13.61
CA ALA A 73 -3.23 -7.34 -13.91
C ALA A 73 -3.17 -5.90 -13.35
N GLY A 74 -2.45 -5.70 -12.24
CA GLY A 74 -2.23 -4.39 -11.63
C GLY A 74 -1.03 -3.61 -12.18
N ALA A 75 -0.19 -4.21 -13.02
CA ALA A 75 1.06 -3.64 -13.48
C ALA A 75 0.85 -2.70 -14.70
N ARG A 76 0.37 -1.49 -14.43
CA ARG A 76 0.07 -0.48 -15.48
C ARG A 76 1.20 0.53 -15.70
N GLN A 77 1.33 1.01 -16.93
CA GLN A 77 2.42 1.89 -17.41
C GLN A 77 2.76 3.05 -16.47
N HIS A 78 1.76 3.81 -16.02
CA HIS A 78 1.94 5.01 -15.21
C HIS A 78 1.87 4.74 -13.70
N TRP A 79 1.58 3.51 -13.29
CA TRP A 79 1.43 3.15 -11.89
C TRP A 79 2.55 2.27 -11.36
N LEU A 80 3.24 1.52 -12.24
CA LEU A 80 4.26 0.56 -11.84
C LEU A 80 5.38 1.19 -11.01
N GLU A 81 5.90 2.37 -11.36
CA GLU A 81 6.93 3.03 -10.54
C GLU A 81 6.41 3.35 -9.12
N GLY A 82 5.17 3.82 -8.98
CA GLY A 82 4.55 4.06 -7.68
C GLY A 82 4.39 2.77 -6.87
N MET A 83 4.05 1.66 -7.52
CA MET A 83 4.01 0.33 -6.89
C MET A 83 5.40 -0.09 -6.39
N LEU A 84 6.46 0.10 -7.17
CA LEU A 84 7.82 -0.21 -6.75
C LEU A 84 8.29 0.68 -5.60
N ARG A 85 7.90 1.96 -5.58
CA ARG A 85 8.14 2.85 -4.43
C ARG A 85 7.39 2.42 -3.17
N HIS A 86 6.21 1.83 -3.31
CA HIS A 86 5.45 1.23 -2.21
C HIS A 86 6.23 0.06 -1.60
N GLU A 87 6.50 -0.96 -2.41
CA GLU A 87 7.06 -2.22 -1.92
C GLU A 87 8.55 -2.12 -1.61
N ILE A 88 9.34 -1.59 -2.54
CA ILE A 88 10.80 -1.49 -2.39
C ILE A 88 11.14 -0.22 -1.62
N GLY A 89 10.72 0.93 -2.14
CA GLY A 89 11.08 2.25 -1.59
C GLY A 89 10.57 2.51 -0.18
N THR A 90 9.51 1.82 0.24
CA THR A 90 8.96 1.93 1.59
C THR A 90 9.19 0.65 2.36
N HIS A 91 8.51 -0.45 2.02
CA HIS A 91 8.52 -1.61 2.90
C HIS A 91 9.89 -2.25 3.07
N TYR A 92 10.60 -2.50 1.97
CA TYR A 92 11.92 -3.12 2.00
C TYR A 92 12.99 -2.17 2.56
N LEU A 93 13.21 -0.99 1.97
CA LEU A 93 14.28 -0.09 2.41
C LEU A 93 14.10 0.36 3.88
N ARG A 94 12.86 0.64 4.32
CA ARG A 94 12.62 0.96 5.74
C ARG A 94 12.76 -0.26 6.64
N GLY A 95 12.58 -1.48 6.11
CA GLY A 95 12.87 -2.72 6.81
C GLY A 95 14.36 -2.88 7.06
N VAL A 96 15.18 -2.71 6.01
CA VAL A 96 16.65 -2.70 6.10
C VAL A 96 17.12 -1.65 7.11
N ASN A 97 16.65 -0.41 6.96
CA ASN A 97 17.01 0.67 7.88
C ASN A 97 16.59 0.40 9.33
N ASN A 98 15.42 -0.21 9.54
CA ASN A 98 14.94 -0.56 10.88
C ASN A 98 15.84 -1.60 11.56
N ASN A 99 16.40 -2.54 10.81
CA ASN A 99 17.27 -3.58 11.34
C ASN A 99 18.60 -3.03 11.87
N LEU A 100 19.02 -1.85 11.39
CA LEU A 100 20.20 -1.13 11.90
C LEU A 100 19.91 -0.34 13.19
N GLN A 101 18.66 -0.27 13.64
CA GLN A 101 18.29 0.55 14.78
C GLN A 101 18.30 -0.22 16.11
N PRO A 102 18.58 0.45 17.24
CA PRO A 102 18.46 -0.15 18.58
C PRO A 102 17.06 -0.66 18.95
N TRP A 103 16.03 -0.31 18.16
CA TRP A 103 14.65 -0.74 18.33
C TRP A 103 14.17 -1.70 17.24
N ALA A 104 15.08 -2.37 16.55
CA ALA A 104 14.75 -3.36 15.53
C ALA A 104 13.86 -4.49 16.11
N THR A 105 14.12 -4.91 17.35
CA THR A 105 13.44 -6.03 18.02
C THR A 105 12.27 -5.57 18.90
N ALA A 106 11.39 -6.50 19.29
CA ALA A 106 10.27 -6.23 20.19
C ALA A 106 10.72 -5.67 21.54
N GLU A 107 11.80 -6.21 22.11
CA GLU A 107 12.41 -5.76 23.35
C GLU A 107 12.96 -4.35 23.20
N GLY A 108 13.64 -4.07 22.09
CA GLY A 108 14.10 -2.74 21.72
C GLY A 108 12.93 -1.76 21.66
N ARG A 109 11.88 -2.06 20.88
CA ARG A 109 10.69 -1.21 20.81
C ARG A 109 10.07 -0.95 22.17
N LYS A 110 9.97 -1.96 23.05
CA LYS A 110 9.46 -1.84 24.41
C LYS A 110 10.35 -0.91 25.26
N ARG A 111 11.67 -1.13 25.25
CA ARG A 111 12.67 -0.28 25.93
C ARG A 111 12.55 1.18 25.50
N PHE A 112 12.32 1.42 24.21
CA PHE A 112 12.17 2.75 23.66
C PHE A 112 10.71 3.28 23.70
N GLY A 113 9.74 2.56 24.27
CA GLY A 113 8.34 2.98 24.36
C GLY A 113 7.71 3.28 22.99
N LEU A 114 8.10 2.54 21.96
CA LEU A 114 7.67 2.78 20.58
C LEU A 114 6.34 2.07 20.29
N LYS A 115 5.41 2.82 19.72
CA LYS A 115 4.14 2.29 19.21
C LYS A 115 4.35 1.48 17.92
N PRO A 116 3.37 0.66 17.51
CA PRO A 116 3.41 0.00 16.20
C PRO A 116 3.64 0.98 15.05
N ALA A 117 4.34 0.56 14.01
CA ALA A 117 4.59 1.40 12.85
C ALA A 117 3.31 1.72 12.06
N ASN A 118 2.30 0.84 12.12
CA ASN A 118 1.01 1.09 11.51
C ASN A 118 0.18 2.06 12.34
N PRO A 119 -0.54 3.01 11.70
CA PRO A 119 -0.80 3.09 10.25
C PRO A 119 0.23 3.92 9.45
N THR A 120 1.32 4.39 10.06
CA THR A 120 2.32 5.23 9.38
C THR A 120 2.98 4.50 8.21
N GLU A 121 3.35 3.23 8.39
CA GLU A 121 4.04 2.45 7.36
C GLU A 121 3.20 2.31 6.08
N GLU A 122 1.99 1.76 6.20
CA GLU A 122 1.06 1.58 5.08
C GLU A 122 0.61 2.93 4.49
N GLY A 123 0.46 3.95 5.33
CA GLY A 123 0.14 5.30 4.89
C GLY A 123 1.23 5.92 4.01
N LEU A 124 2.50 5.76 4.41
CA LEU A 124 3.65 6.26 3.67
C LEU A 124 3.80 5.51 2.35
N ALA A 125 3.66 4.18 2.39
CA ALA A 125 3.75 3.34 1.21
C ALA A 125 2.65 3.71 0.20
N SER A 126 1.41 3.88 0.67
CA SER A 126 0.28 4.31 -0.16
C SER A 126 0.47 5.72 -0.74
N LEU A 127 1.08 6.64 0.01
CA LEU A 127 1.41 7.98 -0.49
C LEU A 127 2.46 7.91 -1.59
N HIS A 128 3.52 7.11 -1.40
CA HIS A 128 4.55 6.87 -2.43
C HIS A 128 3.98 6.26 -3.71
N SER A 129 2.90 5.48 -3.63
CA SER A 129 2.22 4.95 -4.82
C SER A 129 1.60 6.01 -5.72
N VAL A 130 1.22 7.16 -5.17
CA VAL A 130 0.47 8.19 -5.91
C VAL A 130 1.24 9.50 -6.10
N LEU A 131 2.26 9.77 -5.27
CA LEU A 131 2.89 11.08 -5.14
C LEU A 131 3.38 11.69 -6.46
N LEU A 132 3.89 10.85 -7.37
CA LEU A 132 4.46 11.28 -8.65
C LEU A 132 3.51 11.11 -9.83
N ARG A 133 2.26 10.68 -9.60
CA ARG A 133 1.25 10.60 -10.65
C ARG A 133 0.83 12.01 -11.03
N ARG A 134 0.56 12.25 -12.32
CA ARG A 134 -0.03 13.51 -12.82
C ARG A 134 -1.31 13.88 -12.08
N GLN A 135 -2.08 12.88 -11.69
CA GLN A 135 -3.35 13.02 -10.96
C GLN A 135 -3.31 12.13 -9.71
N PRO A 136 -2.76 12.62 -8.58
CA PRO A 136 -2.48 11.81 -7.39
C PRO A 136 -3.74 11.57 -6.53
N TYR A 137 -4.83 11.11 -7.15
CA TYR A 137 -6.08 10.83 -6.45
C TYR A 137 -5.97 9.57 -5.59
N LEU A 138 -6.45 9.65 -4.36
CA LEU A 138 -6.46 8.54 -3.39
C LEU A 138 -7.66 7.59 -3.57
N TRP A 139 -8.20 7.46 -4.78
CA TRP A 139 -9.46 6.76 -5.01
C TRP A 139 -9.41 5.32 -4.49
N ARG A 140 -8.39 4.55 -4.87
CA ARG A 140 -8.24 3.16 -4.42
C ARG A 140 -8.25 3.02 -2.89
N ALA A 141 -7.48 3.85 -2.18
CA ALA A 141 -7.44 3.84 -0.71
C ALA A 141 -8.79 4.26 -0.10
N ALA A 142 -9.45 5.26 -0.70
CA ALA A 142 -10.76 5.71 -0.27
C ALA A 142 -11.85 4.65 -0.46
N LEU A 143 -11.83 3.97 -1.60
CA LEU A 143 -12.80 2.92 -1.93
C LEU A 143 -12.60 1.69 -1.05
N LEU A 144 -11.35 1.26 -0.81
CA LEU A 144 -11.04 0.20 0.16
C LEU A 144 -11.60 0.52 1.55
N TYR A 145 -11.36 1.74 2.04
CA TYR A 145 -11.86 2.17 3.34
C TYR A 145 -13.40 2.15 3.39
N TYR A 146 -14.04 2.66 2.34
CA TYR A 146 -15.49 2.70 2.20
C TYR A 146 -16.11 1.31 2.15
N THR A 147 -15.54 0.40 1.36
CA THR A 147 -16.01 -0.97 1.24
C THR A 147 -15.93 -1.70 2.58
N VAL A 148 -14.81 -1.56 3.31
CA VAL A 148 -14.69 -2.14 4.66
C VAL A 148 -15.74 -1.55 5.61
N TYR A 149 -15.93 -0.22 5.60
CA TYR A 149 -16.93 0.43 6.45
C TYR A 149 -18.33 -0.14 6.22
N HIS A 150 -18.76 -0.28 4.96
CA HIS A 150 -20.08 -0.85 4.64
C HIS A 150 -20.17 -2.36 4.89
N ALA A 151 -19.07 -3.11 4.76
CA ALA A 151 -19.03 -4.54 5.07
C ALA A 151 -19.41 -4.84 6.54
N THR A 152 -19.19 -3.89 7.47
CA THR A 152 -19.59 -4.03 8.89
C THR A 152 -21.09 -4.25 9.10
N SER A 153 -21.93 -3.81 8.16
CA SER A 153 -23.40 -3.83 8.28
C SER A 153 -24.11 -4.55 7.13
N MET A 154 -23.41 -4.91 6.06
CA MET A 154 -23.99 -5.56 4.87
C MET A 154 -23.52 -7.02 4.73
N SER A 155 -24.34 -7.86 4.10
CA SER A 155 -23.90 -9.16 3.57
C SER A 155 -22.93 -8.97 2.39
N PHE A 156 -22.24 -10.03 1.96
CA PHE A 156 -21.40 -9.97 0.76
C PHE A 156 -22.19 -9.58 -0.49
N SER A 157 -23.34 -10.22 -0.73
CA SER A 157 -24.19 -9.92 -1.90
C SER A 157 -24.70 -8.48 -1.90
N ARG A 158 -25.14 -7.96 -0.75
CA ARG A 158 -25.56 -6.56 -0.61
C ARG A 158 -24.40 -5.60 -0.81
N LEU A 159 -23.22 -5.91 -0.28
CA LEU A 159 -22.01 -5.11 -0.48
C LEU A 159 -21.60 -5.08 -1.96
N PHE A 160 -21.62 -6.23 -2.64
CA PHE A 160 -21.31 -6.35 -4.07
C PHE A 160 -22.22 -5.48 -4.94
N GLY A 161 -23.53 -5.50 -4.68
CA GLY A 161 -24.49 -4.61 -5.33
C GLY A 161 -24.25 -3.14 -4.97
N HIS A 162 -23.92 -2.85 -3.71
CA HIS A 162 -23.70 -1.49 -3.22
C HIS A 162 -22.49 -0.80 -3.86
N ILE A 163 -21.39 -1.53 -4.09
CA ILE A 163 -20.16 -1.02 -4.70
C ILE A 163 -20.31 -0.76 -6.21
N ALA A 164 -21.34 -1.30 -6.86
CA ALA A 164 -21.66 -1.07 -8.29
C ALA A 164 -21.78 0.42 -8.67
N ARG A 165 -22.08 1.30 -7.71
CA ARG A 165 -22.12 2.75 -7.91
C ARG A 165 -20.75 3.37 -8.27
N PHE A 166 -19.65 2.68 -7.94
CA PHE A 166 -18.28 3.16 -8.18
C PHE A 166 -17.52 2.28 -9.16
N VAL A 167 -17.73 0.96 -9.10
CA VAL A 167 -17.00 -0.05 -9.86
C VAL A 167 -18.02 -0.84 -10.68
N GLN A 168 -17.93 -0.75 -12.00
CA GLN A 168 -18.88 -1.41 -12.91
C GLN A 168 -18.48 -2.87 -13.15
N ASP A 169 -17.18 -3.12 -13.25
CA ASP A 169 -16.61 -4.44 -13.50
C ASP A 169 -16.94 -5.39 -12.32
N PRO A 170 -17.63 -6.52 -12.56
CA PRO A 170 -17.96 -7.48 -11.52
C PRO A 170 -16.73 -8.14 -10.87
N ASP A 171 -15.64 -8.35 -11.59
CA ASP A 171 -14.44 -9.02 -11.07
C ASP A 171 -13.69 -8.08 -10.13
N VAL A 172 -13.53 -6.81 -10.52
CA VAL A 172 -12.95 -5.78 -9.64
C VAL A 172 -13.83 -5.59 -8.39
N ARG A 173 -15.16 -5.56 -8.54
CA ARG A 173 -16.08 -5.50 -7.40
C ARG A 173 -15.92 -6.69 -6.46
N TRP A 174 -15.82 -7.88 -7.03
CA TRP A 174 -15.62 -9.11 -6.29
C TRP A 174 -14.35 -9.01 -5.43
N GLU A 175 -13.24 -8.54 -5.99
CA GLU A 175 -11.99 -8.35 -5.24
C GLU A 175 -12.16 -7.40 -4.05
N TYR A 176 -12.81 -6.25 -4.24
CA TYR A 176 -13.07 -5.31 -3.13
C TYR A 176 -13.90 -5.95 -2.02
N CYS A 177 -14.96 -6.68 -2.39
CA CYS A 177 -15.83 -7.35 -1.43
C CYS A 177 -15.12 -8.50 -0.72
N LEU A 178 -14.37 -9.32 -1.46
CA LEU A 178 -13.56 -10.42 -0.94
C LEU A 178 -12.54 -9.91 0.06
N ARG A 179 -11.82 -8.83 -0.25
CA ARG A 179 -10.86 -8.23 0.69
C ARG A 179 -11.50 -7.77 1.99
N ALA A 180 -12.70 -7.19 1.92
CA ALA A 180 -13.43 -6.71 3.09
C ALA A 180 -14.14 -7.82 3.89
N LYS A 181 -14.41 -8.98 3.28
CA LYS A 181 -15.18 -10.08 3.88
C LYS A 181 -14.38 -11.37 4.14
N ARG A 182 -13.13 -11.45 3.66
CA ARG A 182 -12.30 -12.66 3.79
C ARG A 182 -12.14 -13.12 5.24
N GLY A 183 -12.09 -14.44 5.40
CA GLY A 183 -11.97 -15.10 6.70
C GLY A 183 -13.29 -15.29 7.45
N GLN A 184 -14.43 -14.86 6.89
CA GLN A 184 -15.76 -15.16 7.45
C GLN A 184 -16.28 -16.50 6.96
N THR A 185 -16.82 -17.30 7.88
CA THR A 185 -17.48 -18.57 7.57
C THR A 185 -18.83 -18.35 6.88
N ASP A 186 -19.61 -17.39 7.37
CA ASP A 186 -20.93 -17.03 6.80
C ASP A 186 -20.93 -15.57 6.34
N THR A 187 -20.81 -15.38 5.03
CA THR A 187 -20.74 -14.06 4.40
C THR A 187 -22.13 -13.44 4.15
N SER A 188 -23.21 -14.15 4.47
CA SER A 188 -24.57 -13.58 4.51
C SER A 188 -24.75 -12.61 5.68
N ARG A 189 -23.91 -12.72 6.72
CA ARG A 189 -23.97 -11.90 7.92
C ARG A 189 -23.11 -10.63 7.82
N PRO A 190 -23.45 -9.57 8.57
CA PRO A 190 -22.58 -8.42 8.76
C PRO A 190 -21.24 -8.79 9.39
N GLY A 191 -20.18 -8.03 9.07
CA GLY A 191 -18.83 -8.25 9.59
C GLY A 191 -17.77 -7.86 8.57
N CYS A 192 -16.57 -7.48 9.00
CA CYS A 192 -15.51 -7.11 8.06
C CYS A 192 -14.12 -7.54 8.53
N PHE A 193 -13.21 -7.71 7.58
CA PHE A 193 -11.78 -7.76 7.79
C PHE A 193 -11.19 -6.37 7.49
N SER A 194 -10.84 -5.62 8.55
CA SER A 194 -10.60 -4.17 8.44
C SER A 194 -9.19 -3.73 8.04
N LYS A 195 -8.31 -4.68 7.68
CA LYS A 195 -6.89 -4.41 7.38
C LYS A 195 -6.71 -3.25 6.41
N ASP A 196 -7.49 -3.19 5.34
CA ASP A 196 -7.31 -2.22 4.26
C ASP A 196 -7.70 -0.77 4.62
N GLN A 197 -8.35 -0.54 5.77
CA GLN A 197 -8.60 0.83 6.24
C GLN A 197 -7.31 1.57 6.61
N VAL A 198 -6.25 0.83 6.94
CA VAL A 198 -4.94 1.36 7.33
C VAL A 198 -4.33 2.27 6.27
N TYR A 199 -4.59 2.01 4.99
CA TYR A 199 -4.01 2.76 3.87
C TYR A 199 -4.47 4.23 3.90
N LEU A 200 -5.79 4.46 3.87
CA LEU A 200 -6.33 5.82 3.88
C LEU A 200 -6.09 6.51 5.23
N ASP A 201 -6.30 5.81 6.35
CA ASP A 201 -6.06 6.37 7.68
C ASP A 201 -4.60 6.82 7.84
N GLY A 202 -3.65 6.00 7.41
CA GLY A 202 -2.23 6.32 7.39
C GLY A 202 -1.91 7.55 6.55
N ILE A 203 -2.41 7.60 5.31
CA ILE A 203 -2.22 8.75 4.41
C ILE A 203 -2.75 10.04 5.06
N LEU A 204 -3.98 10.02 5.59
CA LEU A 204 -4.60 11.20 6.19
C LEU A 204 -3.83 11.68 7.43
N ARG A 205 -3.30 10.77 8.26
CA ARG A 205 -2.46 11.13 9.41
C ARG A 205 -1.15 11.78 8.99
N ILE A 206 -0.47 11.23 7.97
CA ILE A 206 0.76 11.81 7.42
C ILE A 206 0.47 13.19 6.83
N LEU A 207 -0.53 13.30 5.96
CA LEU A 207 -0.88 14.56 5.31
C LEU A 207 -1.28 15.63 6.33
N ARG A 208 -2.00 15.27 7.40
CA ARG A 208 -2.34 16.20 8.50
C ARG A 208 -1.11 16.80 9.17
N HIS A 209 -0.01 16.06 9.25
CA HIS A 209 1.22 16.48 9.90
C HIS A 209 2.37 16.79 8.92
N ARG A 210 2.11 16.86 7.61
CA ARG A 210 3.12 16.96 6.54
C ARG A 210 4.13 18.09 6.67
N ARG A 211 3.75 19.21 7.29
CA ARG A 211 4.64 20.37 7.53
C ARG A 211 5.60 20.15 8.70
N ASN A 212 5.32 19.18 9.57
CA ASN A 212 6.06 18.89 10.79
C ASN A 212 6.86 17.58 10.72
N ILE A 213 6.68 16.80 9.65
CA ILE A 213 7.37 15.53 9.43
C ILE A 213 8.63 15.81 8.63
N ASP A 214 9.77 15.37 9.16
CA ASP A 214 10.98 15.22 8.36
C ASP A 214 10.88 13.87 7.63
N PHE A 215 10.57 13.93 6.32
CA PHE A 215 10.39 12.73 5.51
C PHE A 215 11.71 11.98 5.26
N LYS A 216 12.85 12.68 5.27
CA LYS A 216 14.16 12.04 5.14
C LYS A 216 14.44 11.21 6.39
N MET A 217 14.29 11.80 7.57
CA MET A 217 14.42 11.07 8.85
C MET A 217 13.39 9.97 8.99
N LEU A 218 12.13 10.21 8.58
CA LEU A 218 11.11 9.18 8.65
C LEU A 218 11.57 7.95 7.86
N THR A 219 12.07 8.14 6.65
CA THR A 219 12.54 7.06 5.76
C THR A 219 13.81 6.38 6.29
N SER A 220 14.78 7.15 6.80
CA SER A 220 16.07 6.62 7.28
C SER A 220 16.01 5.91 8.63
N LEU A 221 15.07 6.29 9.52
CA LEU A 221 14.94 5.65 10.85
C LEU A 221 14.13 4.35 10.84
N GLY A 222 13.69 3.89 9.66
CA GLY A 222 12.93 2.65 9.53
C GLY A 222 11.51 2.74 10.10
N LYS A 223 11.04 1.66 10.76
CA LYS A 223 9.61 1.41 11.08
C LYS A 223 9.14 2.18 12.32
N LEU A 224 9.10 3.51 12.23
CA LEU A 224 8.58 4.43 13.25
C LEU A 224 7.23 5.05 12.89
N GLU A 225 6.43 5.38 13.90
CA GLU A 225 5.20 6.17 13.76
C GLU A 225 5.52 7.68 13.62
N THR A 226 4.79 8.39 12.75
CA THR A 226 4.96 9.85 12.54
C THR A 226 4.79 10.71 13.80
N ARG A 227 4.08 10.22 14.83
CA ARG A 227 3.86 10.94 16.09
C ARG A 227 4.93 10.71 17.14
N CYS A 228 6.00 9.97 16.84
CA CYS A 228 7.12 9.78 17.76
C CYS A 228 7.96 11.07 17.89
N ARG A 229 7.39 12.11 18.51
CA ARG A 229 8.02 13.44 18.69
C ARG A 229 9.18 13.46 19.69
N ARG A 230 9.38 12.39 20.48
CA ARG A 230 10.22 12.43 21.68
C ARG A 230 11.67 11.95 21.52
N LYS A 231 12.15 11.57 20.33
CA LYS A 231 13.50 10.96 20.21
C LYS A 231 14.37 11.54 19.09
N ARG A 232 14.34 12.87 18.93
CA ARG A 232 15.34 13.65 18.14
C ARG A 232 16.78 13.60 18.73
N ARG A 233 17.12 12.59 19.54
CA ARG A 233 18.42 12.41 20.22
C ARG A 233 19.01 11.03 19.93
N VAL A 234 18.88 10.55 18.70
CA VAL A 234 19.71 9.45 18.22
C VAL A 234 20.46 10.04 17.02
N PRO A 235 21.79 10.22 17.11
CA PRO A 235 22.55 10.68 15.96
C PRO A 235 22.39 9.65 14.83
N PRO A 236 22.30 10.09 13.57
CA PRO A 236 22.46 9.16 12.46
C PRO A 236 23.83 8.50 12.59
N LEU A 237 23.87 7.17 12.56
CA LEU A 237 25.12 6.44 12.35
C LEU A 237 25.57 6.77 10.92
N MET A 238 26.81 7.27 10.80
CA MET A 238 27.50 7.49 9.53
C MET A 238 27.60 6.19 8.73
#